data_AF-A0A3C0WGL7-F1
#
_entry.id   AF-A0A3C0WGL7-F1
#
_cell.length_a   1.000
_cell.length_b   1.000
_cell.length_c   1.000
_cell.angle_alpha   90.00
_cell.angle_beta   90.00
_cell.angle_gamma   90.00
#
_symmetry.space_group_name_H-M   'P 1'
#
loop_
_entity.id
_entity.type
_entity.pdbx_description
1 polymer ?
#
loop_
_entity_poly.entity_id
_entity_poly.type
_entity_poly.pdbx_seq_one_letter_code
_entity_poly.pdbx_strand_id
1 'polypeptide(L)' 'MCRLIVSIALVLSFTAPVAQAQWPQFRGPDGQGHSDDQNVPMNWSENESIAWKSAIPGEGWSS' A
#
# COMPACT_ATOMS: atom_id res chain seq x y z
N MET A 1 -23.39 33.86 -5.87
CA MET A 1 -22.60 33.58 -4.64
C MET A 1 -22.79 32.15 -4.12
N CYS A 2 -24.00 31.69 -3.78
CA CYS A 2 -24.22 30.32 -3.27
C CYS A 2 -23.72 29.20 -4.21
N ARG A 3 -23.90 29.35 -5.54
CA ARG A 3 -23.45 28.34 -6.52
C ARG A 3 -21.93 28.13 -6.53
N LEU A 4 -21.15 29.20 -6.37
CA LEU A 4 -19.68 29.13 -6.35
C LEU A 4 -19.18 28.44 -5.07
N ILE A 5 -19.84 28.70 -3.94
CA ILE A 5 -19.52 28.08 -2.64
C ILE A 5 -19.78 26.57 -2.69
N VAL A 6 -20.90 26.14 -3.29
CA VAL A 6 -21.21 24.70 -3.45
C VAL A 6 -20.19 24.01 -4.35
N SER A 7 -19.78 24.64 -5.45
CA SER A 7 -18.74 24.09 -6.35
C SER A 7 -17.39 23.94 -5.65
N ILE A 8 -16.96 24.93 -4.86
CA ILE A 8 -15.71 24.87 -4.10
C ILE A 8 -15.75 23.76 -3.04
N ALA A 9 -16.85 23.64 -2.30
CA ALA A 9 -17.02 22.60 -1.29
C ALA A 9 -16.99 21.17 -1.90
N LEU A 10 -17.56 20.98 -3.10
CA LEU A 10 -17.55 19.69 -3.79
C LEU A 10 -16.13 19.28 -4.23
N VAL A 11 -15.31 20.23 -4.70
CA VAL A 11 -13.92 19.97 -5.11
C VAL A 11 -13.03 19.61 -3.91
N LEU A 12 -13.22 20.29 -2.78
CA LEU A 12 -12.47 20.01 -1.53
C LEU A 12 -12.81 18.64 -0.91
N SER A 13 -13.91 18.01 -1.31
CA SER A 13 -14.31 16.70 -0.79
C SER A 13 -13.56 15.53 -1.45
N PHE A 14 -12.83 15.78 -2.55
CA PHE A 14 -12.08 14.75 -3.30
C PHE A 14 -10.63 14.59 -2.85
N THR A 15 -10.12 15.43 -1.95
CA THR A 15 -8.75 15.32 -1.42
C THR A 15 -8.72 14.53 -0.13
N ALA A 16 -9.24 13.29 -0.15
CA ALA A 16 -8.90 12.35 0.92
C ALA A 16 -7.43 11.93 0.70
N PRO A 17 -6.54 12.06 1.68
CA PRO A 17 -5.23 11.43 1.56
C PRO A 17 -5.48 9.93 1.44
N VAL A 18 -5.07 9.35 0.31
CA VAL A 18 -4.97 7.89 0.20
C VAL A 18 -3.85 7.51 1.17
N ALA A 19 -4.22 7.13 2.39
CA ALA A 19 -3.30 6.52 3.34
C ALA A 19 -2.94 5.14 2.79
N GLN A 20 -2.07 5.11 1.78
CA GLN A 20 -1.37 3.88 1.42
C GLN A 20 -0.53 3.47 2.62
N ALA A 21 -0.36 2.16 2.84
CA ALA A 21 0.57 1.63 3.82
C ALA A 21 1.95 2.24 3.58
N GLN A 22 2.27 3.29 4.34
CA GLN A 22 3.41 4.17 4.07
C GLN A 22 4.66 3.49 4.61
N TRP A 23 5.51 2.99 3.71
CA TRP A 23 6.79 2.37 4.06
C TRP A 23 7.95 3.21 3.49
N PRO A 24 8.25 4.38 4.09
CA PRO A 24 9.05 5.41 3.43
C PRO A 24 10.56 5.15 3.48
N GLN A 25 11.01 4.19 4.29
CA GLN A 25 12.44 3.92 4.53
C GLN A 25 12.68 2.43 4.80
N PHE A 26 13.95 2.03 4.82
CA PHE A 26 14.33 0.70 5.25
C PHE A 26 13.79 0.45 6.67
N ARG A 27 13.12 -0.69 6.86
CA ARG A 27 12.40 -1.05 8.10
C ARG A 27 11.22 -0.13 8.47
N GLY A 28 10.65 0.60 7.51
CA GLY A 28 9.33 1.20 7.68
C GLY A 28 9.33 2.50 8.48
N PRO A 29 8.13 3.03 8.82
CA PRO A 29 7.96 4.40 9.30
C PRO A 29 8.70 4.73 10.60
N ASP A 30 8.90 3.75 11.48
CA ASP A 30 9.62 3.89 12.75
C ASP A 30 11.03 3.27 12.73
N GLY A 31 11.44 2.67 11.61
CA GLY A 31 12.74 2.02 11.44
C GLY A 31 12.89 0.67 12.15
N GLN A 32 11.81 0.09 12.68
CA GLN A 32 11.85 -1.18 13.42
C GLN A 32 11.50 -2.40 12.56
N GLY A 33 10.73 -2.20 11.48
CA GLY A 33 10.30 -3.25 10.55
C GLY A 33 8.98 -3.91 10.93
N HIS A 34 8.14 -3.22 11.70
CA HIS A 34 6.81 -3.70 12.07
C HIS A 34 5.73 -3.17 11.12
N SER A 35 4.67 -3.96 10.92
CA SER A 35 3.43 -3.53 10.28
C SER A 35 2.28 -3.62 11.28
N ASP A 36 1.34 -2.69 11.19
CA ASP A 36 0.08 -2.69 11.96
C ASP A 36 -1.04 -3.48 11.25
N ASP A 37 -0.75 -4.06 10.08
CA ASP A 37 -1.72 -4.82 9.29
C ASP A 37 -2.25 -6.03 10.05
N GLN A 38 -3.57 -6.21 9.97
CA GLN A 38 -4.28 -7.32 10.61
C GLN A 38 -4.86 -8.26 9.55
N ASN A 39 -5.19 -9.50 9.96
CA ASN A 39 -5.79 -10.52 9.09
C ASN A 39 -4.94 -10.88 7.86
N VAL A 40 -3.62 -10.81 7.99
CA VAL A 40 -2.69 -11.26 6.94
C VAL A 40 -2.83 -12.77 6.71
N PRO A 41 -2.69 -13.26 5.46
CA PRO A 41 -2.77 -14.69 5.19
C PRO A 41 -1.68 -15.47 5.92
N MET A 42 -2.07 -16.54 6.61
CA MET A 42 -1.14 -17.42 7.34
C MET A 42 -0.75 -18.67 6.54
N ASN A 43 -1.55 -19.04 5.53
CA ASN A 43 -1.29 -20.17 4.64
C ASN A 43 -0.94 -19.65 3.25
N TRP A 44 0.08 -20.27 2.64
CA TRP A 44 0.63 -19.85 1.36
C TRP A 44 0.93 -21.07 0.51
N SER A 45 0.63 -20.98 -0.79
CA SER A 45 1.05 -21.96 -1.79
C SER A 45 1.28 -21.25 -3.12
N GLU A 46 1.73 -21.98 -4.15
CA GLU A 46 1.88 -21.43 -5.50
C GLU A 46 0.57 -20.84 -6.07
N ASN A 47 -0.57 -21.28 -5.54
CA ASN A 47 -1.90 -20.91 -6.03
C ASN A 47 -2.79 -20.27 -4.95
N GLU A 48 -2.29 -20.06 -3.73
CA GLU A 48 -3.07 -19.52 -2.60
C GLU A 48 -2.37 -18.31 -1.99
N SER A 49 -3.16 -17.31 -1.60
CA SER A 49 -2.71 -16.08 -0.92
C SER A 49 -1.76 -15.18 -1.75
N ILE A 50 -1.48 -15.52 -3.02
CA ILE A 50 -0.68 -14.69 -3.93
C ILE A 50 -1.55 -13.62 -4.59
N ALA A 51 -1.35 -12.36 -4.19
CA ALA A 51 -2.01 -11.22 -4.85
C ALA A 51 -1.44 -10.95 -6.25
N TRP A 52 -0.12 -11.10 -6.40
CA TRP A 52 0.59 -10.91 -7.67
C TRP A 52 1.97 -11.58 -7.63
N LYS A 53 2.54 -11.83 -8.80
CA LYS A 53 3.92 -12.30 -8.96
C LYS A 53 4.53 -11.73 -10.24
N SER A 54 5.85 -11.51 -10.24
CA SER A 54 6.61 -11.09 -11.41
C SER A 54 7.86 -11.97 -11.54
N ALA A 55 8.19 -12.37 -12.77
CA ALA A 55 9.46 -13.03 -13.03
C ALA A 55 10.61 -12.04 -12.81
N ILE A 56 11.69 -12.50 -12.16
CA ILE A 56 12.93 -11.74 -12.02
C ILE A 56 13.92 -12.31 -13.05
N PRO A 57 14.49 -11.49 -13.94
CA PRO A 57 15.44 -11.97 -14.94
C PRO A 57 16.76 -12.40 -14.30
N GLY A 58 17.37 -13.45 -14.85
CA GLY A 58 18.61 -14.03 -14.35
C GLY A 58 18.38 -15.22 -13.40
N GLU A 59 19.48 -15.83 -12.96
CA GLU A 59 19.46 -16.97 -12.05
C GLU A 59 19.99 -16.54 -10.66
N GLY A 60 19.40 -17.10 -9.60
CA GLY A 60 19.87 -16.91 -8.23
C GLY A 60 21.01 -17.88 -7.91
N TRP A 61 22.13 -17.36 -7.41
CA TRP A 61 23.27 -18.17 -6.98
C TRP A 61 23.41 -18.06 -5.46
N SER A 62 23.25 -19.18 -4.75
CA SER A 62 23.47 -19.28 -3.30
C SER A 62 24.79 -20.01 -3.03
N SER A 63 25.54 -19.58 -2.00
CA SER A 63 26.75 -20.26 -1.50
C SER A 63 26.45 -21.55 -0.75
#